data_AF-A0A6N7XJ22-F1
#
_entry.id   AF-A0A6N7XJ22-F1
#
_cell.length_a   1.000
_cell.length_b   1.000
_cell.length_c   1.000
_cell.angle_alpha   90.00
_cell.angle_beta   90.00
_cell.angle_gamma   90.00
#
_symmetry.space_group_name_H-M   'P 1'
#
loop_
_entity.id
_entity.type
_entity.pdbx_description
1 polymer ?
#
loop_
_entity_poly.entity_id
_entity_poly.type
_entity_poly.pdbx_seq_one_letter_code
_entity_poly.pdbx_strand_id
1 'polypeptide(L)'
;MIGKSLGLIEKKQNREDLKQMKLRNFKKEDAPIIAGWIRSEEELYKWSADSFGKYPLTGDDIIENYTPRIENGRFYPLTAIDANGDVIGHLIIRYSREEDESSVN
;
A
#
# COMPACT_ATOMS: atom_id res chain seq x y z
N MET A 1 -6.22 43.04 16.47
CA MET A 1 -5.49 41.79 16.78
C MET A 1 -6.09 40.52 16.14
N ILE A 2 -7.06 40.61 15.23
CA ILE A 2 -7.84 39.45 14.75
C ILE A 2 -7.16 38.74 13.56
N GLY A 3 -6.49 39.49 12.66
CA GLY A 3 -5.88 38.93 11.44
C GLY A 3 -4.65 38.05 11.64
N LYS A 4 -3.84 38.26 12.69
CA LYS A 4 -2.69 37.37 12.99
C LYS A 4 -3.13 35.98 13.49
N SER A 5 -4.28 35.91 14.16
CA SER A 5 -4.86 34.65 14.67
C SER A 5 -5.37 33.79 13.51
N LEU A 6 -6.11 34.39 12.57
CA LEU A 6 -6.72 33.68 11.45
C LEU A 6 -5.68 33.01 10.54
N GLY A 7 -4.61 33.73 10.17
CA GLY A 7 -3.53 33.18 9.35
C GLY A 7 -2.68 32.10 10.05
N LEU A 8 -2.71 32.03 11.39
CA LEU A 8 -2.05 30.94 12.13
C LEU A 8 -2.92 29.68 12.17
N ILE A 9 -4.25 29.86 12.24
CA ILE A 9 -5.23 28.78 12.23
C ILE A 9 -5.25 28.10 10.86
N GLU A 10 -5.30 28.86 9.76
CA GLU A 10 -5.24 28.32 8.39
C GLU A 10 -3.94 27.57 8.10
N LYS A 11 -2.80 28.11 8.54
CA LYS A 11 -1.50 27.42 8.42
C LYS A 11 -1.44 26.12 9.21
N LYS A 12 -2.04 26.08 10.41
CA LYS A 12 -2.14 24.85 11.20
C LYS A 12 -3.06 23.83 10.54
N GLN A 13 -4.24 24.24 10.06
CA GLN A 13 -5.17 23.37 9.35
C GLN A 13 -4.50 22.71 8.14
N ASN A 14 -3.87 23.51 7.27
CA ASN A 14 -3.13 23.02 6.11
C ASN A 14 -1.97 22.06 6.50
N ARG A 15 -1.29 22.33 7.61
CA ARG A 15 -0.23 21.44 8.15
C ARG A 15 -0.77 20.11 8.69
N GLU A 16 -2.01 20.07 9.17
CA GLU A 16 -2.66 18.82 9.59
C GLU A 16 -3.28 18.08 8.41
N ASP A 17 -3.80 18.79 7.41
CA ASP A 17 -4.30 18.20 6.16
C ASP A 17 -3.17 17.48 5.39
N LEU A 18 -1.94 18.01 5.46
CA LEU A 18 -0.72 17.35 4.95
C LEU A 18 -0.35 16.04 5.68
N LYS A 19 -0.93 15.75 6.84
CA LYS A 19 -0.71 14.49 7.57
C LYS A 19 -1.76 13.42 7.26
N GLN A 20 -2.71 13.71 6.37
CA GLN A 20 -3.78 12.76 6.09
C GLN A 20 -3.27 11.62 5.20
N MET A 21 -3.27 10.41 5.76
CA MET A 21 -3.09 9.17 5.01
C MET A 21 -4.46 8.59 4.64
N LYS A 22 -4.59 8.13 3.40
CA LYS A 22 -5.77 7.40 2.93
C LYS A 22 -5.37 6.04 2.39
N LEU A 23 -6.18 5.02 2.67
CA LEU A 23 -6.07 3.71 2.01
C LEU A 23 -7.01 3.69 0.81
N ARG A 24 -6.52 3.14 -0.30
CA ARG A 24 -7.32 2.82 -1.49
C ARG A 24 -6.96 1.45 -2.02
N ASN A 25 -7.78 0.92 -2.91
CA ASN A 25 -7.40 -0.28 -3.67
C ASN A 25 -6.08 -0.05 -4.40
N PHE A 26 -5.24 -1.09 -4.39
CA PHE A 26 -4.01 -1.13 -5.16
C PHE A 26 -4.30 -0.92 -6.65
N LYS A 27 -3.41 -0.18 -7.30
CA LYS A 27 -3.41 0.00 -8.75
C LYS A 27 -2.12 -0.58 -9.32
N LYS A 28 -2.18 -1.13 -10.53
CA LYS A 28 -1.01 -1.75 -11.17
C LYS A 28 0.15 -0.75 -11.33
N GLU A 29 -0.17 0.52 -11.52
CA GLU A 29 0.80 1.62 -11.64
C GLU A 29 1.58 1.88 -10.34
N ASP A 30 1.10 1.40 -9.18
CA ASP A 30 1.80 1.51 -7.90
C ASP A 30 2.91 0.45 -7.76
N ALA A 31 2.83 -0.64 -8.53
CA ALA A 31 3.71 -1.80 -8.38
C ALA A 31 5.20 -1.46 -8.53
N PRO A 32 5.64 -0.66 -9.52
CA PRO A 32 7.05 -0.27 -9.62
C PRO A 32 7.55 0.53 -8.41
N ILE A 33 6.69 1.38 -7.81
CA ILE A 33 7.04 2.16 -6.62
C ILE A 33 7.23 1.23 -5.42
N ILE A 34 6.28 0.31 -5.20
CA ILE A 34 6.31 -0.66 -4.11
C ILE A 34 7.52 -1.60 -4.24
N ALA A 35 7.78 -2.12 -5.44
CA ALA A 35 8.95 -2.94 -5.72
C ALA A 35 10.26 -2.20 -5.42
N GLY A 36 10.32 -0.90 -5.73
CA GLY A 36 11.47 -0.04 -5.46
C GLY A 36 11.79 0.17 -3.96
N TRP A 37 10.90 -0.20 -3.04
CA TRP A 37 11.19 -0.16 -1.61
C TRP A 37 12.08 -1.31 -1.13
N ILE A 38 12.13 -2.41 -1.88
CA ILE A 38 12.93 -3.59 -1.57
C ILE A 38 14.35 -3.38 -2.10
N ARG A 39 15.35 -3.37 -1.21
CA ARG A 39 16.74 -3.01 -1.54
C ARG A 39 17.72 -4.18 -1.49
N SER A 40 17.24 -5.35 -1.05
CA SER A 40 18.04 -6.57 -0.99
C SER A 40 17.17 -7.82 -1.08
N GLU A 41 17.80 -8.95 -1.40
CA GLU A 41 17.18 -10.27 -1.37
C GLU A 41 16.70 -10.65 0.04
N GLU A 42 17.45 -10.27 1.08
CA GLU A 42 17.06 -10.51 2.48
C GLU A 42 15.80 -9.71 2.87
N GLU A 43 15.70 -8.45 2.46
CA GLU A 43 14.48 -7.66 2.65
C GLU A 43 13.31 -8.30 1.93
N LEU A 44 13.50 -8.74 0.68
CA LEU A 44 12.46 -9.44 -0.07
C LEU A 44 11.96 -10.68 0.68
N TYR A 45 12.88 -11.51 1.18
CA TYR A 45 12.52 -12.70 1.93
C TYR A 45 11.74 -12.35 3.20
N LYS A 46 12.20 -11.37 3.98
CA LYS A 46 11.55 -10.93 5.22
C LYS A 46 10.14 -10.36 4.98
N TRP A 47 9.95 -9.62 3.89
CA TRP A 47 8.67 -8.96 3.59
C TRP A 47 7.68 -9.83 2.82
N SER A 48 8.17 -10.79 2.03
CA SER A 48 7.32 -11.61 1.15
C SER A 48 7.19 -13.07 1.59
N ALA A 49 7.99 -13.53 2.56
CA ALA A 49 8.09 -14.93 2.95
C ALA A 49 8.31 -15.84 1.72
N ASP A 50 9.23 -15.44 0.84
CA ASP A 50 9.60 -16.13 -0.40
C ASP A 50 8.49 -16.22 -1.47
N SER A 51 7.47 -15.35 -1.42
CA SER A 51 6.34 -15.39 -2.37
C SER A 51 6.70 -15.09 -3.83
N PHE A 52 7.92 -14.62 -4.12
CA PHE A 52 8.36 -14.19 -5.46
C PHE A 52 9.54 -15.00 -6.00
N GLY A 53 10.38 -15.59 -5.14
CA GLY A 53 11.48 -16.46 -5.53
C GLY A 53 12.59 -15.84 -6.40
N LYS A 54 12.64 -14.51 -6.56
CA LYS A 54 13.67 -13.81 -7.34
C LYS A 54 13.92 -12.37 -6.88
N TYR A 55 15.16 -11.90 -7.06
CA TYR A 55 15.59 -10.52 -6.82
C TYR A 55 16.42 -10.02 -8.02
N PRO A 56 16.32 -8.74 -8.48
CA PRO A 56 15.47 -7.67 -7.94
C PRO A 56 13.98 -7.92 -8.22
N LEU A 57 13.13 -7.48 -7.27
CA LEU A 57 11.69 -7.46 -7.45
C LEU A 57 11.31 -6.36 -8.43
N THR A 58 10.42 -6.66 -9.39
CA THR A 58 9.88 -5.69 -10.35
C THR A 58 8.39 -5.46 -10.13
N GLY A 59 7.85 -4.39 -10.73
CA GLY A 59 6.41 -4.14 -10.70
C GLY A 59 5.61 -5.26 -11.37
N ASP A 60 6.12 -5.83 -12.46
CA ASP A 60 5.48 -6.94 -13.18
C ASP A 60 5.35 -8.18 -12.29
N ASP A 61 6.38 -8.46 -11.48
CA ASP A 61 6.36 -9.61 -10.54
C ASP A 61 5.24 -9.49 -9.50
N ILE A 62 5.03 -8.27 -9.00
CA ILE A 62 3.92 -7.97 -8.08
C ILE A 62 2.57 -8.19 -8.79
N ILE A 63 2.44 -7.70 -10.03
CA ILE A 63 1.20 -7.80 -10.80
C ILE A 63 0.88 -9.26 -11.14
N GLU A 64 1.87 -10.02 -11.59
CA GLU A 64 1.75 -11.46 -11.89
C GLU A 64 1.36 -12.26 -10.64
N ASN A 65 1.93 -11.93 -9.48
CA ASN A 65 1.58 -12.59 -8.21
C ASN A 65 0.17 -12.24 -7.73
N TYR A 66 -0.26 -10.98 -7.88
CA TYR A 66 -1.50 -10.49 -7.27
C TYR A 66 -2.73 -10.79 -8.12
N THR A 67 -2.65 -10.68 -9.44
CA THR A 67 -3.79 -10.82 -10.36
C THR A 67 -4.65 -12.06 -10.08
N PRO A 68 -4.10 -13.29 -10.08
CA PRO A 68 -4.92 -14.49 -9.83
C PRO A 68 -5.51 -14.54 -8.42
N ARG A 69 -4.84 -13.92 -7.44
CA ARG A 69 -5.29 -13.90 -6.02
C ARG A 69 -6.44 -12.91 -5.83
N ILE A 70 -6.38 -11.75 -6.50
CA ILE A 70 -7.47 -10.76 -6.52
C ILE A 70 -8.72 -11.39 -7.18
N GLU A 71 -8.55 -12.10 -8.30
CA GLU A 71 -9.64 -12.78 -9.01
C GLU A 71 -10.34 -13.86 -8.17
N ASN A 72 -9.62 -14.51 -7.25
CA ASN A 72 -10.18 -15.46 -6.29
C ASN A 72 -11.08 -14.77 -5.22
N GLY A 73 -11.01 -13.43 -5.07
CA GLY A 73 -11.86 -12.70 -4.12
C GLY A 73 -11.44 -12.84 -2.65
N ARG A 74 -10.22 -13.33 -2.39
CA ARG A 74 -9.68 -13.55 -1.02
C ARG A 74 -8.40 -12.78 -0.73
N PHE A 75 -8.04 -11.88 -1.63
CA PHE A 75 -6.80 -11.12 -1.58
C PHE A 75 -7.09 -9.67 -1.93
N TYR A 76 -6.87 -8.79 -0.98
CA TYR A 76 -7.23 -7.38 -1.02
C TYR A 76 -5.98 -6.53 -0.80
N PRO A 77 -5.23 -6.22 -1.88
CA PRO A 77 -4.10 -5.33 -1.82
C PRO A 77 -4.57 -3.88 -1.74
N LEU A 78 -4.01 -3.14 -0.80
CA LEU A 78 -4.33 -1.74 -0.51
C LEU A 78 -3.06 -0.89 -0.54
N THR A 79 -3.19 0.31 -1.08
CA THR A 79 -2.11 1.29 -1.15
C THR A 79 -2.44 2.46 -0.24
N ALA A 80 -1.50 2.81 0.62
CA ALA A 80 -1.54 4.03 1.40
C ALA A 80 -1.01 5.19 0.58
N ILE A 81 -1.78 6.27 0.51
CA ILE A 81 -1.39 7.52 -0.14
C ILE A 81 -1.43 8.68 0.85
N ASP A 82 -0.55 9.65 0.65
CA ASP A 82 -0.58 10.91 1.38
C ASP A 82 -1.57 11.93 0.77
N ALA A 83 -1.57 13.16 1.30
CA ALA A 83 -2.44 14.23 0.84
C ALA A 83 -2.20 14.68 -0.61
N ASN A 84 -0.99 14.46 -1.15
CA ASN A 84 -0.64 14.76 -2.54
C ASN A 84 -1.02 13.61 -3.48
N GLY A 85 -1.35 12.44 -2.92
CA GLY A 85 -1.62 11.21 -3.67
C GLY A 85 -0.38 10.36 -3.89
N ASP A 86 0.75 10.71 -3.27
CA ASP A 86 1.99 9.94 -3.37
C ASP A 86 1.84 8.61 -2.63
N VAL A 87 2.38 7.54 -3.23
CA VAL A 87 2.33 6.19 -2.65
C VAL A 87 3.34 6.09 -1.50
N ILE A 88 2.83 5.89 -0.29
CA ILE A 88 3.62 5.90 0.95
C ILE A 88 3.54 4.61 1.77
N GLY A 89 2.75 3.63 1.32
CA GLY A 89 2.67 2.33 1.97
C GLY A 89 1.85 1.31 1.20
N HIS A 90 2.01 0.05 1.56
CA HIS A 90 1.32 -1.07 0.94
C HIS A 90 0.92 -2.09 2.00
N LEU A 91 -0.31 -2.60 1.90
CA LEU A 91 -0.89 -3.56 2.83
C LEU A 91 -1.64 -4.62 2.04
N ILE A 92 -1.61 -5.86 2.52
CA ILE A 92 -2.39 -6.95 1.93
C ILE A 92 -3.26 -7.54 3.03
N ILE A 93 -4.57 -7.56 2.79
CA ILE A 93 -5.50 -8.37 3.58
C ILE A 93 -5.76 -9.64 2.78
N ARG A 94 -5.54 -10.81 3.38
CA ARG A 94 -5.79 -12.09 2.73
C ARG A 94 -6.38 -13.11 3.69
N TYR A 95 -7.19 -14.01 3.16
CA TYR A 95 -7.61 -15.21 3.86
C TYR A 95 -6.58 -16.32 3.63
N SER A 96 -6.01 -16.86 4.71
CA SER A 96 -4.89 -17.80 4.64
C SER A 96 -5.28 -19.25 4.34
N ARG A 97 -6.58 -19.57 4.39
CA ARG A 97 -7.10 -20.93 4.20
C ARG A 97 -8.14 -20.92 3.08
N GLU A 98 -7.88 -21.70 2.04
CA GLU A 98 -8.81 -21.85 0.90
C GLU A 98 -10.08 -22.61 1.28
N GLU A 99 -10.04 -23.44 2.31
CA GLU A 99 -11.17 -24.28 2.74
C GLU A 99 -11.96 -23.70 3.94
N ASP A 100 -11.52 -22.58 4.51
CA ASP A 100 -12.11 -22.01 5.73
C ASP A 100 -13.01 -20.82 5.40
N GLU A 101 -14.27 -21.12 5.07
CA GLU A 101 -15.31 -20.12 4.78
C GLU A 101 -15.84 -19.42 6.03
N SER A 102 -15.45 -19.85 7.24
CA SER A 102 -16.04 -19.33 8.49
C SER A 102 -15.83 -17.83 8.72
N SER A 103 -14.85 -17.25 8.00
CA SER A 103 -14.46 -15.85 8.06
C SER A 103 -14.75 -15.07 6.77
N VAL A 104 -15.32 -15.75 5.77
CA VAL A 104 -15.76 -15.19 4.49
C VAL A 104 -17.27 -14.99 4.58
N ASN A 105 -17.73 -13.73 4.49
CA ASN A 105 -19.16 -13.38 4.60
C ASN A 105 -19.90 -13.54 3.28
#